data_AF-A0A1G6HNX6-F1
#
_entry.id   AF-A0A1G6HNX6-F1
#
_cell.length_a   1.000
_cell.length_b   1.000
_cell.length_c   1.000
_cell.angle_alpha   90.00
_cell.angle_beta   90.00
_cell.angle_gamma   90.00
#
_symmetry.space_group_name_H-M   'P 1'
#
loop_
_entity.id
_entity.type
_entity.pdbx_description
1 polymer ?
#
loop_
_entity_poly.entity_id
_entity_poly.type
_entity_poly.pdbx_seq_one_letter_code
_entity_poly.pdbx_strand_id
1 'polypeptide(L)'
;MTDITAGRPPAPATDGTAPDVTEPPLDTEEAERSADEALGLKLGTTTRTEIDDYTQLMRGQVALFASAVREGGGVAARGSWLEADQLLGRGPADDCLVFAAWTHVRDLARLLRRLVAEYGEQRAIRAQALPDRSCPAMPNEPVGDRCANPEPPDAPASEHAPAPVASER
;
A
#
# COMPACT_ATOMS: atom_id res chain seq x y z
N MET A 1 -70.64 7.48 9.18
CA MET A 1 -69.84 8.70 9.16
C MET A 1 -68.92 8.62 10.35
N THR A 2 -67.69 8.14 10.13
CA THR A 2 -66.67 7.92 11.15
C THR A 2 -65.32 8.10 10.47
N ASP A 3 -64.65 9.18 10.83
CA ASP A 3 -63.34 9.60 10.33
C ASP A 3 -62.23 8.61 10.71
N ILE A 4 -61.37 8.29 9.73
CA ILE A 4 -60.13 7.54 9.95
C ILE A 4 -58.99 8.56 10.05
N THR A 5 -58.54 8.83 11.27
CA THR A 5 -57.33 9.57 11.57
C THR A 5 -56.11 8.81 11.03
N ALA A 6 -55.44 9.36 10.01
CA ALA A 6 -54.19 8.83 9.50
C ALA A 6 -53.05 9.09 10.50
N GLY A 7 -52.67 8.06 11.26
CA GLY A 7 -51.43 8.05 12.03
C GLY A 7 -50.22 7.97 11.09
N ARG A 8 -49.42 9.03 11.04
CA ARG A 8 -48.12 9.07 10.36
C ARG A 8 -47.18 8.05 11.05
N PRO A 9 -46.56 7.10 10.33
CA PRO A 9 -45.54 6.24 10.92
C PRO A 9 -44.27 7.05 11.24
N PRO A 10 -43.57 6.75 12.34
CA PRO A 10 -42.30 7.39 12.66
C PRO A 10 -41.24 7.00 11.63
N ALA A 11 -40.51 7.99 11.12
CA ALA A 11 -39.33 7.76 10.32
C ALA A 11 -38.27 7.04 11.18
N PRO A 12 -37.54 6.04 10.66
CA PRO A 12 -36.40 5.50 11.38
C PRO A 12 -35.36 6.61 11.51
N ALA A 13 -35.00 6.91 12.76
CA ALA A 13 -33.80 7.67 13.06
C ALA A 13 -32.62 6.83 12.55
N THR A 14 -32.11 7.15 11.37
CA THR A 14 -30.81 6.67 10.92
C THR A 14 -29.79 7.43 11.74
N ASP A 15 -29.49 6.89 12.93
CA ASP A 15 -28.35 7.31 13.72
C ASP A 15 -27.12 7.10 12.84
N GLY A 16 -26.48 8.21 12.50
CA GLY A 16 -25.34 8.27 11.60
C GLY A 16 -24.12 7.66 12.27
N THR A 17 -24.04 6.34 12.25
CA THR A 17 -22.76 5.64 12.34
C THR A 17 -22.77 4.69 11.16
N ALA A 18 -22.31 5.19 10.01
CA ALA A 18 -21.87 4.31 8.94
C ALA A 18 -20.87 3.35 9.59
N PRO A 19 -21.09 2.02 9.51
CA PRO A 19 -20.05 1.10 9.91
C PRO A 19 -18.83 1.46 9.08
N ASP A 20 -17.73 1.75 9.76
CA ASP A 20 -16.40 1.75 9.16
C ASP A 20 -16.13 0.31 8.72
N VAL A 21 -16.75 -0.09 7.60
CA VAL A 21 -16.47 -1.33 6.91
C VAL A 21 -15.14 -1.08 6.22
N THR A 22 -14.08 -1.08 7.02
CA THR A 22 -12.75 -1.28 6.50
C THR A 22 -12.78 -2.67 5.90
N GLU A 23 -12.92 -2.76 4.57
CA GLU A 23 -12.81 -4.03 3.86
C GLU A 23 -11.52 -4.74 4.31
N PRO A 24 -11.59 -6.05 4.58
CA PRO A 24 -10.41 -6.78 4.99
C PRO A 24 -9.31 -6.63 3.94
N PRO A 25 -8.04 -6.53 4.35
CA PRO A 25 -6.95 -6.36 3.41
C PRO A 25 -6.92 -7.52 2.41
N LEU A 26 -6.45 -7.23 1.19
CA LEU A 26 -6.29 -8.23 0.14
C LEU A 26 -5.38 -9.37 0.63
N ASP A 27 -5.77 -10.61 0.31
CA ASP A 27 -5.01 -11.81 0.64
C ASP A 27 -3.79 -11.94 -0.28
N THR A 28 -2.64 -11.53 0.22
CA THR A 28 -1.37 -11.57 -0.52
C THR A 28 -0.84 -12.99 -0.68
N GLU A 29 -1.05 -13.87 0.31
CA GLU A 29 -0.54 -15.25 0.29
C GLU A 29 -1.30 -16.08 -0.74
N GLU A 30 -2.62 -15.91 -0.81
CA GLU A 30 -3.45 -16.58 -1.82
C GLU A 30 -3.11 -16.11 -3.23
N ALA A 31 -2.90 -14.80 -3.42
CA ALA A 31 -2.53 -14.24 -4.72
C ALA A 31 -1.15 -14.71 -5.18
N GLU A 32 -0.16 -14.78 -4.29
CA GLU A 32 1.16 -15.34 -4.59
C GLU A 32 1.09 -16.81 -4.97
N ARG A 33 0.34 -17.61 -4.19
CA ARG A 33 0.15 -19.03 -4.48
C ARG A 33 -0.52 -19.23 -5.84
N SER A 34 -1.60 -18.50 -6.11
CA SER A 34 -2.32 -18.56 -7.39
C SER A 34 -1.40 -18.17 -8.56
N ALA A 35 -0.55 -17.16 -8.38
CA ALA A 35 0.42 -16.76 -9.40
C ALA A 35 1.48 -17.85 -9.64
N ASP A 36 1.99 -18.49 -8.58
CA ASP A 36 2.96 -19.56 -8.71
C ASP A 36 2.37 -20.82 -9.36
N GLU A 37 1.11 -21.14 -9.09
CA GLU A 37 0.37 -22.20 -9.79
C GLU A 37 0.23 -21.89 -11.29
N ALA A 38 -0.17 -20.66 -11.64
CA ALA A 38 -0.24 -20.20 -13.03
C ALA A 38 1.14 -20.23 -13.74
N LEU A 39 2.22 -19.90 -13.03
CA LEU A 39 3.59 -20.03 -13.53
C LEU A 39 4.07 -21.49 -13.60
N GLY A 40 3.41 -22.40 -12.92
CA GLY A 40 3.67 -23.84 -12.94
C GLY A 40 3.03 -24.58 -14.13
N LEU A 41 2.10 -23.94 -14.84
CA LEU A 41 1.40 -24.55 -15.98
C LEU A 41 2.38 -24.95 -17.09
N LYS A 42 2.25 -26.20 -17.57
CA LYS A 42 3.10 -26.80 -18.60
C LYS A 42 2.30 -27.11 -19.87
N LEU A 43 2.81 -26.67 -21.01
CA LEU A 43 2.27 -27.07 -22.31
C LEU A 43 2.40 -28.59 -22.50
N GLY A 44 1.35 -29.21 -23.05
CA GLY A 44 1.28 -30.66 -23.27
C GLY A 44 0.69 -31.45 -22.11
N THR A 45 0.66 -30.91 -20.90
CA THR A 45 -0.03 -31.52 -19.74
C THR A 45 -1.20 -30.69 -19.24
N THR A 46 -1.17 -29.37 -19.46
CA THR A 46 -2.26 -28.45 -19.12
C THR A 46 -3.17 -28.31 -20.33
N THR A 47 -4.47 -28.46 -20.11
CA THR A 47 -5.49 -28.30 -21.14
C THR A 47 -5.73 -26.83 -21.48
N ARG A 48 -6.35 -26.57 -22.64
CA ARG A 48 -6.71 -25.20 -23.01
C ARG A 48 -7.72 -24.59 -22.04
N THR A 49 -8.73 -25.36 -21.63
CA THR A 49 -9.74 -24.94 -20.66
C THR A 49 -9.12 -24.53 -19.32
N GLU A 50 -8.19 -25.33 -18.79
CA GLU A 50 -7.47 -24.98 -17.55
C GLU A 50 -6.69 -23.68 -17.71
N ILE A 51 -6.02 -23.46 -18.86
CA ILE A 51 -5.32 -22.19 -19.14
C ILE A 51 -6.30 -21.01 -19.13
N ASP A 52 -7.50 -21.17 -19.68
CA ASP A 52 -8.52 -20.13 -19.72
C ASP A 52 -9.08 -19.84 -18.31
N ASP A 53 -9.31 -20.88 -17.50
CA ASP A 53 -9.74 -20.75 -16.11
C ASP A 53 -8.71 -19.98 -15.27
N TYR A 54 -7.44 -20.36 -15.36
CA TYR A 54 -6.35 -19.60 -14.72
C TYR A 54 -6.24 -18.18 -15.27
N THR A 55 -6.49 -17.97 -16.57
CA THR A 55 -6.48 -16.63 -17.16
C THR A 55 -7.54 -15.74 -16.51
N GLN A 56 -8.76 -16.24 -16.33
CA GLN A 56 -9.83 -15.46 -15.67
C GLN A 56 -9.51 -15.17 -14.21
N LEU A 57 -8.99 -16.17 -13.47
CA LEU A 57 -8.52 -15.99 -12.10
C LEU A 57 -7.45 -14.89 -12.00
N MET A 58 -6.41 -14.97 -12.83
CA MET A 58 -5.32 -14.00 -12.86
C MET A 58 -5.81 -12.61 -13.24
N ARG A 59 -6.73 -12.47 -14.20
CA ARG A 59 -7.31 -11.18 -14.58
C ARG A 59 -8.03 -10.51 -13.41
N GLY A 60 -8.82 -11.28 -12.66
CA GLY A 60 -9.51 -10.79 -11.47
C GLY A 60 -8.53 -10.32 -10.40
N GLN A 61 -7.53 -11.15 -10.06
CA GLN A 61 -6.53 -10.80 -9.04
C GLN A 61 -5.67 -9.60 -9.46
N VAL A 62 -5.21 -9.54 -10.72
CA VAL A 62 -4.45 -8.39 -11.25
C VAL A 62 -5.28 -7.11 -11.17
N ALA A 63 -6.57 -7.15 -11.52
CA ALA A 63 -7.44 -5.97 -11.45
C ALA A 63 -7.59 -5.46 -10.00
N LEU A 64 -7.80 -6.37 -9.04
CA LEU A 64 -7.92 -6.03 -7.62
C LEU A 64 -6.63 -5.40 -7.07
N PHE A 65 -5.49 -6.07 -7.28
CA PHE A 65 -4.21 -5.57 -6.79
C PHE A 65 -3.76 -4.29 -7.49
N ALA A 66 -4.01 -4.15 -8.79
CA ALA A 66 -3.71 -2.92 -9.51
C ALA A 66 -4.53 -1.72 -8.99
N SER A 67 -5.82 -1.91 -8.64
CA SER A 67 -6.62 -0.84 -8.04
C SER A 67 -6.07 -0.46 -6.66
N ALA A 68 -5.77 -1.45 -5.81
CA ALA A 68 -5.24 -1.21 -4.48
C ALA A 68 -3.88 -0.49 -4.52
N VAL A 69 -2.98 -0.90 -5.41
CA VAL A 69 -1.67 -0.27 -5.65
C VAL A 69 -1.82 1.14 -6.19
N ARG A 70 -2.82 1.40 -7.04
CA ARG A 70 -3.13 2.76 -7.55
C ARG A 70 -3.64 3.69 -6.45
N GLU A 71 -4.47 3.18 -5.55
CA GLU A 71 -5.06 3.95 -4.44
C GLU A 71 -4.06 4.21 -3.32
N GLY A 72 -3.19 3.23 -3.02
CA GLY A 72 -2.14 3.34 -2.00
C GLY A 72 -0.86 3.99 -2.50
N GLY A 73 -0.62 3.99 -3.81
CA GLY A 73 0.63 4.38 -4.45
C GLY A 73 0.63 5.80 -5.01
N GLY A 74 1.78 6.46 -4.92
CA GLY A 74 2.06 7.71 -5.62
C GLY A 74 2.56 7.47 -7.06
N VAL A 75 3.28 8.45 -7.61
CA VAL A 75 3.84 8.39 -8.97
C VAL A 75 4.72 7.15 -9.21
N ALA A 76 5.38 6.63 -8.18
CA ALA A 76 6.24 5.44 -8.27
C ALA A 76 5.47 4.18 -8.69
N ALA A 77 4.22 4.01 -8.24
CA ALA A 77 3.37 2.87 -8.58
C ALA A 77 2.70 3.00 -9.96
N ARG A 78 2.92 4.13 -10.67
CA ARG A 78 2.23 4.45 -11.92
C ARG A 78 2.54 3.50 -13.05
N GLY A 79 3.78 3.03 -13.14
CA GLY A 79 4.18 2.06 -14.16
C GLY A 79 3.36 0.77 -14.08
N SER A 80 3.22 0.24 -12.86
CA SER A 80 2.65 -1.08 -12.62
C SER A 80 1.15 -1.15 -12.86
N TRP A 81 0.38 -0.13 -12.45
CA TRP A 81 -1.07 -0.12 -12.75
C TRP A 81 -1.39 0.23 -14.20
N LEU A 82 -0.54 1.01 -14.90
CA LEU A 82 -0.69 1.25 -16.34
C LEU A 82 -0.37 0.00 -17.16
N GLU A 83 0.64 -0.77 -16.76
CA GLU A 83 0.94 -2.07 -17.35
C GLU A 83 -0.23 -3.03 -17.15
N ALA A 84 -0.83 -3.05 -15.95
CA ALA A 84 -2.03 -3.84 -15.66
C ALA A 84 -3.20 -3.46 -16.56
N ASP A 85 -3.50 -2.16 -16.71
CA ASP A 85 -4.58 -1.69 -17.58
C ASP A 85 -4.38 -2.15 -19.04
N GLN A 86 -3.16 -2.01 -19.56
CA GLN A 86 -2.84 -2.45 -20.92
C GLN A 86 -2.96 -3.97 -21.10
N LEU A 87 -2.45 -4.75 -20.14
CA LEU A 87 -2.47 -6.21 -20.22
C LEU A 87 -3.89 -6.76 -20.05
N LEU A 88 -4.70 -6.18 -19.17
CA LEU A 88 -6.10 -6.53 -19.00
C LEU A 88 -6.94 -6.15 -20.23
N GLY A 89 -6.64 -5.00 -20.87
CA GLY A 89 -7.29 -4.57 -22.10
C GLY A 89 -6.93 -5.42 -23.33
N ARG A 90 -5.72 -5.99 -23.37
CA ARG A 90 -5.26 -6.92 -24.41
C ARG A 90 -5.42 -8.38 -23.96
N GLY A 91 -6.67 -8.82 -23.78
CA GLY A 91 -6.96 -10.24 -23.60
C GLY A 91 -6.65 -11.05 -24.87
N PRO A 92 -6.32 -12.34 -24.74
CA PRO A 92 -6.20 -13.24 -25.89
C PRO A 92 -7.56 -13.38 -26.58
N ALA A 93 -7.57 -13.45 -27.91
CA ALA A 93 -8.78 -13.77 -28.67
C ALA A 93 -9.28 -15.18 -28.33
N ASP A 94 -10.59 -15.41 -28.41
CA ASP A 94 -11.22 -16.69 -28.05
C ASP A 94 -10.69 -17.87 -28.88
N ASP A 95 -10.28 -17.61 -30.12
CA ASP A 95 -9.74 -18.60 -31.07
C ASP A 95 -8.21 -18.59 -31.18
N CYS A 96 -7.52 -17.92 -30.25
CA CYS A 96 -6.06 -17.86 -30.29
C CYS A 96 -5.40 -19.23 -30.02
N LEU A 97 -4.17 -19.39 -30.53
CA LEU A 97 -3.36 -20.58 -30.28
C LEU A 97 -3.16 -20.81 -28.77
N VAL A 98 -3.13 -22.08 -28.35
CA VAL A 98 -2.91 -22.47 -26.94
C VAL A 98 -1.63 -21.86 -26.38
N PHE A 99 -0.57 -21.79 -27.18
CA PHE A 99 0.68 -21.14 -26.80
C PHE A 99 0.50 -19.65 -26.46
N ALA A 100 -0.35 -18.93 -27.20
CA ALA A 100 -0.59 -17.51 -26.98
C ALA A 100 -1.32 -17.28 -25.64
N ALA A 101 -2.36 -18.04 -25.34
CA ALA A 101 -3.04 -17.94 -24.05
C ALA A 101 -2.17 -18.41 -22.88
N TRP A 102 -1.40 -19.47 -23.07
CA TRP A 102 -0.41 -19.91 -22.08
C TRP A 102 0.63 -18.83 -21.78
N THR A 103 1.04 -18.06 -22.79
CA THR A 103 1.97 -16.95 -22.59
C THR A 103 1.27 -15.80 -21.84
N HIS A 104 0.04 -15.47 -22.24
CA HIS A 104 -0.73 -14.40 -21.61
C HIS A 104 -1.00 -14.65 -20.12
N VAL A 105 -1.43 -15.86 -19.72
CA VAL A 105 -1.66 -16.18 -18.31
C VAL A 105 -0.39 -16.05 -17.46
N ARG A 106 0.78 -16.36 -18.04
CA ARG A 106 2.08 -16.20 -17.35
C ARG A 106 2.49 -14.75 -17.21
N ASP A 107 2.19 -13.92 -18.21
CA ASP A 107 2.47 -12.49 -18.13
C ASP A 107 1.59 -11.83 -17.06
N LEU A 108 0.31 -12.22 -16.98
CA LEU A 108 -0.57 -11.82 -15.88
C LEU A 108 -0.03 -12.29 -14.52
N ALA A 109 0.40 -13.54 -14.39
CA ALA A 109 0.93 -14.07 -13.13
C ALA A 109 2.22 -13.36 -12.68
N ARG A 110 3.13 -13.05 -13.61
CA ARG A 110 4.34 -12.25 -13.32
C ARG A 110 3.98 -10.84 -12.83
N LEU A 111 3.03 -10.21 -13.49
CA LEU A 111 2.56 -8.88 -13.10
C LEU A 111 1.89 -8.93 -11.72
N LEU A 112 1.06 -9.94 -11.45
CA LEU A 112 0.44 -10.14 -10.15
C LEU A 112 1.47 -10.22 -9.03
N ARG A 113 2.53 -11.03 -9.19
CA ARG A 113 3.61 -11.11 -8.18
C ARG A 113 4.27 -9.76 -7.89
N ARG A 114 4.48 -8.93 -8.92
CA ARG A 114 5.02 -7.57 -8.73
C ARG A 114 4.03 -6.67 -7.99
N LEU A 115 2.76 -6.70 -8.36
CA LEU A 115 1.72 -5.90 -7.71
C LEU A 115 1.51 -6.31 -6.25
N VAL A 116 1.58 -7.60 -5.92
CA VAL A 116 1.51 -8.07 -4.53
C VAL A 116 2.68 -7.54 -3.70
N ALA A 117 3.90 -7.60 -4.24
CA ALA A 117 5.07 -7.05 -3.57
C ALA A 117 4.93 -5.54 -3.32
N GLU A 118 4.54 -4.77 -4.34
CA GLU A 118 4.30 -3.33 -4.23
C GLU A 118 3.20 -3.00 -3.20
N TYR A 119 2.10 -3.75 -3.19
CA TYR A 119 1.04 -3.58 -2.21
C TYR A 119 1.55 -3.83 -0.77
N GLY A 120 2.37 -4.86 -0.58
CA GLY A 120 3.03 -5.14 0.70
C GLY A 120 3.94 -4.00 1.16
N GLU A 121 4.77 -3.46 0.26
CA GLU A 121 5.64 -2.32 0.54
C GLU A 121 4.85 -1.07 0.94
N GLN A 122 3.78 -0.75 0.20
CA GLN A 122 2.90 0.38 0.51
C GLN A 122 2.27 0.26 1.90
N ARG A 123 1.83 -0.95 2.27
CA ARG A 123 1.29 -1.21 3.62
C ARG A 123 2.35 -1.06 4.69
N ALA A 124 3.57 -1.55 4.47
CA ALA A 124 4.67 -1.43 5.42
C ALA A 124 5.02 0.05 5.67
N ILE A 125 5.10 0.86 4.60
CA ILE A 125 5.34 2.31 4.70
C ILE A 125 4.20 3.00 5.46
N ARG A 126 2.94 2.68 5.16
CA ARG A 126 1.77 3.26 5.86
C ARG A 126 1.75 2.91 7.34
N ALA A 127 2.12 1.67 7.70
CA ALA A 127 2.20 1.23 9.09
C ALA A 127 3.29 1.99 9.86
N GLN A 128 4.45 2.26 9.23
CA GLN A 128 5.54 3.04 9.83
C GLN A 128 5.21 4.53 9.94
N ALA A 129 4.35 5.06 9.06
CA ALA A 129 3.95 6.46 9.07
C ALA A 129 2.94 6.82 10.18
N LEU A 130 2.37 5.83 10.88
CA LEU A 130 1.57 6.08 12.08
C LEU A 130 2.55 6.32 13.25
N PRO A 131 2.70 7.56 13.76
CA PRO A 131 3.59 7.80 14.87
C PRO A 131 3.03 7.10 16.12
N ASP A 132 3.85 6.25 16.72
CA ASP A 132 3.73 5.83 18.10
C ASP A 132 3.88 7.08 18.97
N ARG A 133 2.79 7.84 19.14
CA ARG A 133 2.69 8.93 20.12
C ARG A 133 2.57 8.35 21.53
N SER A 134 3.38 7.35 21.84
CA SER A 134 3.72 7.03 23.21
C SER A 134 4.72 8.10 23.65
N CYS A 135 4.22 9.24 24.11
CA CYS A 135 5.03 10.21 24.84
C CYS A 135 5.79 9.44 25.93
N PRO A 136 7.13 9.43 25.94
CA PRO A 136 7.83 8.95 27.11
C PRO A 136 7.43 9.88 28.25
N ALA A 137 6.72 9.36 29.24
CA ALA A 137 6.48 10.07 30.49
C ALA A 137 7.85 10.47 31.04
N MET A 138 8.12 11.78 31.04
CA MET A 138 9.33 12.34 31.62
C MET A 138 9.43 11.85 33.08
N PRO A 139 10.53 11.23 33.50
CA PRO A 139 10.74 10.99 34.92
C PRO A 139 10.92 12.34 35.60
N ASN A 140 10.04 12.65 36.56
CA ASN A 140 10.17 13.81 37.44
C ASN A 140 11.55 13.77 38.10
N GLU A 141 12.42 14.72 37.77
CA GLU A 141 13.62 14.98 38.57
C GLU A 141 13.18 15.55 39.94
N PRO A 142 13.66 14.99 41.06
CA PRO A 142 13.54 15.67 42.34
C PRO A 142 14.51 16.86 42.36
N VAL A 143 13.95 18.06 42.51
CA VAL A 143 14.65 19.32 42.78
C VAL A 143 15.56 19.14 43.99
N GLY A 144 16.85 18.99 43.73
CA GLY A 144 17.92 19.02 44.72
C GLY A 144 18.37 20.45 44.95
N ASP A 145 17.81 21.07 45.97
CA ASP A 145 18.23 22.34 46.53
C ASP A 145 19.67 22.23 47.11
N ARG A 146 20.61 23.03 46.60
CA ARG A 146 21.73 23.58 47.38
C ARG A 146 22.52 24.64 46.63
N CYS A 147 22.40 25.86 47.13
CA CYS A 147 23.27 26.99 46.87
C CYS A 147 24.75 26.70 47.20
N ALA A 148 25.66 27.14 46.33
CA ALA A 148 26.91 27.81 46.72
C ALA A 148 27.64 28.34 45.46
N ASN A 149 27.64 29.67 45.28
CA ASN A 149 28.71 30.39 44.60
C ASN A 149 29.58 31.04 45.69
N PRO A 150 30.89 31.20 45.48
CA PRO A 150 31.35 32.54 45.05
C PRO A 150 32.53 32.57 44.04
N GLU A 151 32.38 33.51 43.09
CA GLU A 151 33.30 34.44 42.39
C GLU A 151 34.74 34.12 41.90
N PRO A 152 35.21 34.86 40.86
CA PRO A 152 36.28 34.48 39.92
C PRO A 152 37.64 35.09 40.28
N PRO A 153 38.70 34.85 39.48
CA PRO A 153 39.23 35.99 38.71
C PRO A 153 39.87 35.67 37.34
N ASP A 154 39.97 36.75 36.55
CA ASP A 154 40.94 37.07 35.49
C ASP A 154 40.89 36.37 34.11
N ALA A 155 40.25 37.06 33.17
CA ALA A 155 40.74 37.20 31.79
C ALA A 155 41.92 38.22 31.79
N PRO A 156 42.84 38.31 30.80
CA PRO A 156 42.56 38.38 29.35
C PRO A 156 43.63 37.58 28.54
N ALA A 157 43.74 37.55 27.22
CA ALA A 157 43.36 38.43 26.13
C ALA A 157 43.51 37.66 24.81
N SER A 158 42.83 38.14 23.76
CA SER A 158 43.31 38.15 22.37
C SER A 158 43.41 36.78 21.66
N GLU A 159 43.04 36.61 20.39
CA GLU A 159 43.02 37.56 19.29
C GLU A 159 42.12 37.06 18.16
N HIS A 160 41.57 38.03 17.44
CA HIS A 160 40.85 37.91 16.17
C HIS A 160 41.62 37.11 15.10
N ALA A 161 40.88 36.25 14.37
CA ALA A 161 40.73 36.13 12.89
C ALA A 161 41.84 36.64 11.94
N PRO A 162 41.99 36.16 10.66
CA PRO A 162 40.93 35.56 9.82
C PRO A 162 41.39 34.41 8.86
N ALA A 163 40.44 33.88 8.08
CA ALA A 163 40.72 33.19 6.81
C ALA A 163 40.97 34.21 5.68
N PRO A 164 41.77 33.84 4.66
CA PRO A 164 41.33 34.05 3.27
C PRO A 164 41.72 32.89 2.32
N VAL A 165 40.79 32.40 1.50
CA VAL A 165 40.63 32.65 0.04
C VAL A 165 41.55 31.81 -0.88
N ALA A 166 40.89 30.87 -1.56
CA ALA A 166 40.90 30.53 -2.99
C ALA A 166 42.17 30.25 -3.83
N SER A 167 41.89 29.44 -4.86
CA SER A 167 42.47 29.35 -6.21
C SER A 167 43.57 28.34 -6.50
N GLU A 168 43.14 27.30 -7.24
CA GLU A 168 43.67 26.84 -8.53
C GLU A 168 45.18 26.68 -8.70
N ARG A 169 45.62 25.42 -8.85
CA ARG A 169 46.09 24.88 -10.15
C ARG A 169 46.23 23.36 -10.11
#